data_AF-A0A3C0PDY1-F1
#
_entry.id   AF-A0A3C0PDY1-F1
#
_cell.length_a   1.000
_cell.length_b   1.000
_cell.length_c   1.000
_cell.angle_alpha   90.00
_cell.angle_beta   90.00
_cell.angle_gamma   90.00
#
_symmetry.space_group_name_H-M   'P 1'
#
loop_
_entity.id
_entity.type
_entity.pdbx_description
1 polymer ?
#
loop_
_entity_poly.entity_id
_entity_poly.type
_entity_poly.pdbx_seq_one_letter_code
_entity_poly.pdbx_strand_id
1 'polypeptide(L)'
;MNGTDLLKAFDTKQQAAQIMMQLSAFQSGWNSGLILFGLHLMILGYLVFKSVYFPKFLGVLVAIAGLGYLIDSLGKILIPDYKLTIAMTTFIGEVLLIFWLLWKGIKGFGKEIYSSDNEMPTV
;
A
#
# COMPACT_ATOMS: atom_id res chain seq x y z
N MET A 1 -17.66 26.59 26.47
CA MET A 1 -18.32 25.27 26.55
C MET A 1 -17.26 24.22 26.26
N ASN A 2 -16.94 23.37 27.24
CA ASN A 2 -15.93 22.33 27.06
C ASN A 2 -16.57 21.08 26.43
N GLY A 3 -15.81 20.29 25.67
CA GLY A 3 -16.33 19.13 24.92
C GLY A 3 -17.08 18.10 25.79
N THR A 4 -16.76 18.01 27.08
CA THR A 4 -17.43 17.15 28.06
C THR A 4 -18.85 17.61 28.42
N ASP A 5 -19.16 18.90 28.32
CA ASP A 5 -20.50 19.44 28.57
C ASP A 5 -21.44 19.18 27.39
N LEU A 6 -20.90 19.16 26.17
CA LEU A 6 -21.66 18.80 24.95
C LEU A 6 -22.01 17.31 24.92
N LEU A 7 -21.12 16.44 25.37
CA LEU A 7 -21.38 15.00 25.47
C LEU A 7 -22.47 14.68 26.51
N LYS A 8 -22.54 15.42 27.61
CA LYS A 8 -23.61 15.25 28.63
C LYS A 8 -24.99 15.71 28.15
N ALA A 9 -25.06 16.54 27.10
CA ALA A 9 -26.32 17.02 26.53
C ALA A 9 -26.99 16.01 25.57
N PHE A 10 -26.26 14.97 25.14
CA PHE A 10 -26.76 13.93 24.24
C PHE A 10 -26.88 12.58 24.97
N ASP A 11 -28.00 11.88 24.78
CA ASP A 11 -28.23 10.53 25.31
C ASP A 11 -27.21 9.53 24.74
N THR A 12 -26.90 8.46 25.47
CA THR A 12 -25.86 7.48 25.09
C THR A 12 -26.16 6.83 23.73
N LYS A 13 -27.44 6.62 23.42
CA LYS A 13 -27.90 6.13 22.10
C LYS A 13 -27.63 7.11 20.98
N GLN A 14 -27.78 8.41 21.25
CA GLN A 14 -27.54 9.47 20.27
C GLN A 14 -26.04 9.63 19.97
N GLN A 15 -25.18 9.48 21.00
CA GLN A 15 -23.73 9.43 20.81
C GLN A 15 -23.31 8.20 19.96
N ALA A 16 -23.85 7.02 20.26
CA ALA A 16 -23.56 5.81 19.48
C ALA A 16 -23.97 5.95 18.01
N ALA A 17 -25.14 6.55 17.73
CA ALA A 17 -25.60 6.81 16.37
C ALA A 17 -24.67 7.79 15.62
N GLN A 18 -24.18 8.84 16.29
CA GLN A 18 -23.22 9.77 15.69
C GLN A 18 -21.86 9.11 15.40
N ILE A 19 -21.36 8.27 16.30
CA ILE A 19 -20.13 7.50 16.08
C ILE A 19 -20.29 6.60 14.86
N MET A 20 -21.40 5.86 14.75
CA MET A 20 -21.65 4.97 13.61
C MET A 20 -21.79 5.74 12.29
N MET A 21 -22.39 6.94 12.31
CA MET A 21 -22.46 7.82 11.14
C MET A 21 -21.07 8.28 10.71
N GLN A 22 -20.22 8.74 11.65
CA GLN A 22 -18.85 9.13 11.33
C GLN A 22 -17.99 7.96 10.85
N LEU A 23 -18.16 6.77 11.44
CA LEU A 23 -17.47 5.57 11.01
C LEU A 23 -17.87 5.17 9.58
N SER A 24 -19.16 5.29 9.25
CA SER A 24 -19.65 5.02 7.90
C SER A 24 -19.08 6.02 6.89
N ALA A 25 -19.04 7.31 7.25
CA ALA A 25 -18.42 8.34 6.41
C ALA A 25 -16.91 8.09 6.22
N PHE A 26 -16.21 7.72 7.29
CA PHE A 26 -14.80 7.34 7.24
C PHE A 26 -14.58 6.12 6.34
N GLN A 27 -15.41 5.07 6.48
CA GLN A 27 -15.32 3.86 5.65
C GLN A 27 -15.50 4.19 4.16
N SER A 28 -16.42 5.11 3.83
CA SER A 28 -16.59 5.59 2.46
C SER A 28 -15.34 6.31 1.94
N GLY A 29 -14.75 7.20 2.74
CA GLY A 29 -13.50 7.88 2.39
C GLY A 29 -12.32 6.93 2.24
N TRP A 30 -12.23 5.95 3.15
CA TRP A 30 -11.23 4.88 3.12
C TRP A 30 -11.30 4.06 1.84
N ASN A 31 -12.50 3.62 1.44
CA ASN A 31 -12.71 2.86 0.20
C ASN A 31 -12.28 3.67 -1.04
N SER A 32 -12.59 4.96 -1.09
CA SER A 32 -12.12 5.84 -2.16
C SER A 32 -10.60 5.98 -2.18
N GLY A 33 -9.97 6.04 -1.00
CA GLY A 33 -8.51 6.07 -0.86
C GLY A 33 -7.82 4.80 -1.38
N LEU A 34 -8.41 3.63 -1.15
CA LEU A 34 -7.88 2.35 -1.63
C LEU A 34 -7.83 2.26 -3.16
N ILE A 35 -8.73 2.92 -3.87
CA ILE A 35 -8.70 3.00 -5.36
C ILE A 35 -7.45 3.75 -5.82
N LEU A 36 -7.21 4.93 -5.25
CA LEU A 36 -6.03 5.74 -5.58
C LEU A 36 -4.73 5.01 -5.21
N PHE A 37 -4.73 4.33 -4.06
CA PHE A 37 -3.61 3.51 -3.63
C PHE A 37 -3.34 2.33 -4.59
N GLY A 38 -4.37 1.58 -4.98
CA GLY A 38 -4.23 0.49 -5.95
C GLY A 38 -3.73 0.97 -7.32
N LEU A 39 -4.18 2.14 -7.78
CA LEU A 39 -3.68 2.76 -9.01
C LEU A 39 -2.20 3.16 -8.88
N HIS A 40 -1.82 3.73 -7.73
CA HIS A 40 -0.44 4.06 -7.42
C HIS A 40 0.46 2.82 -7.44
N LEU A 41 0.01 1.70 -6.86
CA LEU A 41 0.73 0.43 -6.90
C LEU A 41 0.90 -0.12 -8.32
N MET A 42 -0.10 0.04 -9.19
CA MET A 42 0.07 -0.32 -10.61
C MET A 42 1.16 0.51 -11.29
N ILE A 43 1.19 1.82 -11.04
CA ILE A 43 2.23 2.71 -11.59
C ILE A 43 3.61 2.32 -11.05
N LEU A 44 3.72 2.05 -9.75
CA LEU A 44 4.95 1.56 -9.12
C LEU A 44 5.40 0.21 -9.69
N GLY A 45 4.49 -0.76 -9.83
CA GLY A 45 4.78 -2.06 -10.41
C GLY A 45 5.32 -1.93 -11.85
N TYR A 46 4.73 -1.04 -12.64
CA TYR A 46 5.19 -0.72 -13.99
C TYR A 46 6.59 -0.06 -14.00
N LEU A 47 6.84 0.90 -13.10
CA LEU A 47 8.15 1.54 -12.96
C LEU A 47 9.24 0.52 -12.56
N VAL A 48 8.94 -0.37 -11.62
CA VAL A 48 9.84 -1.45 -11.18
C VAL A 48 10.11 -2.43 -12.33
N PHE A 49 9.10 -2.79 -13.12
CA PHE A 49 9.26 -3.65 -14.29
C PHE A 49 10.16 -3.03 -15.37
N LYS A 50 10.06 -1.71 -15.58
CA LYS A 50 10.90 -0.96 -16.52
C LYS A 50 12.34 -0.80 -16.01
N SER A 51 12.57 -0.83 -14.70
CA SER A 51 13.90 -0.61 -14.13
C SER A 51 14.81 -1.82 -14.29
N VAL A 52 15.98 -1.62 -14.91
CA VAL A 52 17.00 -2.66 -15.12
C VAL A 52 17.63 -3.12 -13.79
N TYR A 53 17.58 -2.27 -12.76
CA TYR A 53 18.18 -2.52 -11.45
C TYR A 53 17.31 -3.35 -10.50
N PHE A 54 16.05 -3.60 -10.86
CA PHE A 54 15.08 -4.28 -10.00
C PHE A 54 14.65 -5.62 -10.63
N PRO A 55 14.40 -6.65 -9.81
CA PRO A 55 13.93 -7.92 -10.32
C PRO A 55 12.50 -7.76 -10.82
N LYS A 56 12.32 -7.98 -12.13
CA LYS A 56 11.05 -7.82 -12.85
C LYS A 56 9.88 -8.57 -12.21
N PHE A 57 10.14 -9.70 -11.53
CA PHE A 57 9.09 -10.47 -10.84
C PHE A 57 8.42 -9.67 -9.71
N LEU A 58 9.17 -8.82 -8.98
CA LEU A 58 8.59 -7.97 -7.94
C LEU A 58 7.65 -6.93 -8.53
N GLY A 59 8.01 -6.35 -9.67
CA GLY A 59 7.15 -5.39 -10.38
C GLY A 59 5.81 -6.03 -10.79
N VAL A 60 5.83 -7.26 -11.29
CA VAL A 60 4.62 -8.02 -11.63
C VAL A 60 3.78 -8.32 -10.40
N LEU A 61 4.40 -8.75 -9.30
CA LEU A 61 3.71 -9.06 -8.04
C LEU A 61 3.00 -7.84 -7.45
N VAL A 62 3.64 -6.68 -7.52
CA VAL A 62 3.10 -5.39 -7.04
C VAL A 62 2.01 -4.86 -7.95
N ALA A 63 2.14 -5.03 -9.27
CA ALA A 63 1.07 -4.70 -10.21
C ALA A 63 -0.18 -5.56 -9.95
N ILE A 64 0.00 -6.86 -9.66
CA ILE A 64 -1.09 -7.76 -9.26
C ILE A 64 -1.69 -7.32 -7.91
N ALA A 65 -0.86 -6.87 -6.96
CA ALA A 65 -1.32 -6.25 -5.71
C ALA A 65 -2.24 -5.04 -5.96
N GLY A 66 -1.80 -4.09 -6.79
CA GLY A 66 -2.59 -2.91 -7.15
C GLY A 66 -3.92 -3.27 -7.84
N LEU A 67 -3.91 -4.24 -8.75
CA LEU A 67 -5.13 -4.75 -9.39
C LEU A 67 -6.09 -5.38 -8.37
N GLY A 68 -5.58 -6.16 -7.41
CA GLY A 68 -6.40 -6.73 -6.35
C GLY A 68 -7.11 -5.66 -5.50
N TYR A 69 -6.41 -4.57 -5.18
CA TYR A 69 -7.00 -3.42 -4.49
C TYR A 69 -8.07 -2.69 -5.32
N LEU A 70 -7.84 -2.50 -6.62
CA LEU A 70 -8.83 -1.90 -7.51
C LEU A 70 -10.10 -2.76 -7.59
N ILE A 71 -9.94 -4.07 -7.81
CA ILE A 71 -11.06 -5.01 -7.95
C ILE A 71 -11.85 -5.10 -6.64
N ASP A 72 -11.18 -5.16 -5.48
CA ASP A 72 -11.85 -5.20 -4.17
C ASP A 72 -12.61 -3.90 -3.88
N SER A 73 -12.00 -2.75 -4.21
CA SER A 73 -12.62 -1.44 -4.00
C SER A 73 -13.81 -1.20 -4.94
N LEU A 74 -13.68 -1.54 -6.22
CA LEU A 74 -14.76 -1.47 -7.20
C LEU A 74 -15.86 -2.49 -6.87
N GLY A 75 -15.50 -3.71 -6.45
CA GLY A 75 -16.44 -4.76 -6.03
C GLY A 75 -17.30 -4.32 -4.85
N LYS A 76 -16.71 -3.69 -3.83
CA LYS A 76 -17.43 -3.12 -2.67
C LYS A 76 -18.36 -1.96 -3.03
N ILE A 77 -18.02 -1.18 -4.07
CA ILE A 77 -18.85 -0.07 -4.54
C ILE A 77 -20.02 -0.58 -5.39
N LEU A 78 -19.76 -1.56 -6.27
CA LEU A 78 -20.72 -2.04 -7.25
C LEU A 78 -21.65 -3.14 -6.69
N ILE A 79 -21.19 -3.90 -5.71
CA ILE A 79 -21.91 -5.05 -5.12
C ILE A 79 -21.93 -4.90 -3.59
N PRO A 80 -23.10 -4.67 -2.97
CA PRO A 80 -23.23 -4.50 -1.52
C PRO A 80 -22.84 -5.72 -0.65
N ASP A 81 -22.62 -6.89 -1.25
CA ASP A 81 -22.33 -8.17 -0.57
C ASP A 81 -21.06 -8.85 -1.14
N TYR A 82 -20.08 -8.05 -1.58
CA TYR A 82 -18.83 -8.55 -2.12
C TYR A 82 -17.93 -9.14 -1.00
N LYS A 83 -17.91 -10.47 -0.90
CA LYS A 83 -17.11 -11.23 0.10
C LYS A 83 -15.72 -11.65 -0.37
N LEU A 84 -15.36 -11.36 -1.63
CA LEU A 84 -14.10 -11.79 -2.20
C LEU A 84 -12.97 -10.81 -1.86
N THR A 85 -12.31 -11.00 -0.73
CA THR A 85 -11.16 -10.18 -0.31
C THR A 85 -9.90 -10.55 -1.10
N ILE A 86 -9.90 -10.29 -2.41
CA ILE A 86 -8.76 -10.54 -3.30
C ILE A 86 -7.53 -9.74 -2.85
N ALA A 87 -7.77 -8.54 -2.28
CA ALA A 87 -6.75 -7.70 -1.68
C ALA A 87 -5.90 -8.42 -0.62
N MET A 88 -6.45 -9.35 0.18
CA MET A 88 -5.68 -10.10 1.19
C MET A 88 -4.64 -11.04 0.56
N THR A 89 -5.00 -11.70 -0.54
CA THR A 89 -4.09 -12.60 -1.26
C THR A 89 -3.03 -11.80 -2.01
N THR A 90 -3.40 -10.64 -2.56
CA THR A 90 -2.50 -9.83 -3.36
C THR A 90 -1.60 -8.92 -2.50
N PHE A 91 -1.95 -8.68 -1.23
CA PHE A 91 -1.11 -8.01 -0.22
C PHE A 91 0.26 -8.67 -0.03
N ILE A 92 0.35 -9.99 -0.27
CA ILE A 92 1.62 -10.72 -0.23
C ILE A 92 2.66 -10.10 -1.18
N GLY A 93 2.22 -9.50 -2.29
CA GLY A 93 3.09 -8.82 -3.24
C GLY A 93 3.78 -7.58 -2.68
N GLU A 94 3.07 -6.82 -1.84
CA GLU A 94 3.64 -5.65 -1.16
C GLU A 94 4.60 -6.05 -0.05
N VAL A 95 4.25 -7.05 0.76
CA VAL A 95 5.12 -7.54 1.84
C VAL A 95 6.44 -8.06 1.28
N LEU A 96 6.40 -8.79 0.16
CA LEU A 96 7.59 -9.26 -0.53
C LEU A 96 8.44 -8.11 -1.09
N LEU A 97 7.80 -7.05 -1.62
CA LEU A 97 8.52 -5.86 -2.07
C LEU A 97 9.20 -5.13 -0.90
N ILE A 98 8.50 -4.93 0.22
CA ILE A 98 9.05 -4.30 1.43
C ILE A 98 10.25 -5.09 1.94
N PHE A 99 10.10 -6.41 2.05
CA PHE A 99 11.15 -7.29 2.54
C PHE A 99 12.39 -7.24 1.65
N TRP A 100 12.19 -7.22 0.33
CA TRP A 100 13.28 -7.11 -0.63
C TRP A 100 13.96 -5.73 -0.62
N LEU A 101 13.19 -4.64 -0.50
CA LEU A 101 13.73 -3.29 -0.39
C LEU A 101 14.54 -3.12 0.90
N LEU A 102 14.07 -3.66 2.03
CA LEU A 102 14.80 -3.69 3.30
C LEU A 102 16.12 -4.45 3.14
N TRP A 103 16.09 -5.64 2.56
CA TRP A 103 17.29 -6.44 2.32
C TRP A 103 18.30 -5.69 1.45
N LYS A 104 17.87 -5.10 0.32
CA LYS A 104 18.75 -4.38 -0.60
C LYS A 104 19.25 -3.07 -0.01
N GLY A 105 18.42 -2.36 0.75
CA GLY A 105 18.79 -1.16 1.49
C GLY A 105 19.89 -1.43 2.51
N ILE A 106 19.82 -2.57 3.21
CA ILE A 106 20.86 -3.01 4.17
C ILE A 106 22.15 -3.43 3.45
N LYS A 107 22.07 -4.09 2.28
CA LYS A 107 23.27 -4.53 1.52
C LYS A 107 24.02 -3.39 0.82
N GLY A 108 23.42 -2.20 0.72
CA GLY A 108 24.02 -1.03 0.09
C GLY A 108 24.01 -1.10 -1.45
N PHE A 109 23.71 0.03 -2.10
CA PHE A 109 23.71 0.15 -3.57
C PHE A 109 25.12 0.20 -4.20
N GLY A 110 26.18 0.00 -3.42
CA GLY A 110 27.56 0.17 -3.89
C GLY A 110 28.48 -0.88 -3.29
N LYS A 111 28.80 -1.92 -4.08
CA LYS A 111 29.97 -2.75 -3.83
C LYS A 111 30.43 -3.48 -5.09
N GLU A 112 30.67 -2.74 -6.18
CA GLU A 112 31.32 -3.33 -7.38
C GLU A 112 32.25 -2.38 -8.15
N ILE A 113 32.38 -1.10 -7.77
CA ILE A 113 33.16 -0.11 -8.55
C ILE A 113 34.60 0.11 -8.02
N TYR A 114 35.04 -0.60 -6.97
CA TYR A 114 36.35 -0.33 -6.32
C TYR A 114 37.36 -1.48 -6.33
N SER A 115 37.19 -2.51 -7.17
CA SER A 115 38.11 -3.66 -7.15
C SER A 115 38.88 -3.94 -8.45
N SER A 116 38.73 -3.14 -9.51
CA SER A 116 39.44 -3.36 -10.78
C SER A 116 40.55 -2.36 -11.10
N ASP A 117 40.80 -1.36 -10.25
CA ASP A 117 41.60 -0.20 -10.65
C ASP A 117 42.83 0.06 -9.76
N ASN A 118 43.15 -0.83 -8.81
CA ASN A 118 44.31 -0.68 -7.94
C ASN A 118 45.40 -1.74 -8.17
N GLU A 119 45.81 -1.87 -9.43
CA GLU A 119 47.16 -2.34 -9.77
C GLU A 119 47.91 -1.16 -10.40
N MET A 120 48.60 -0.37 -9.57
CA MET A 120 49.55 0.63 -10.07
C MET A 120 50.70 -0.10 -10.78
N PRO A 121 51.08 0.29 -12.00
CA PRO A 121 52.31 -0.21 -12.60
C PRO A 121 53.50 0.29 -11.78
N THR A 122 54.29 -0.66 -11.29
CA THR A 122 55.60 -0.42 -10.67
C THR A 122 56.54 0.19 -11.72
N VAL A 123 57.00 1.42 -11.49
CA VAL A 123 58.17 2.02 -12.14
C VAL A 123 59.27 2.25 -11.12
#